data_AF-A0A914FSW8-F1
#
_entry.id   AF-A0A914FSW8-F1
#
_cell.length_a   1.000
_cell.length_b   1.000
_cell.length_c   1.000
_cell.angle_alpha   90.00
_cell.angle_beta   90.00
_cell.angle_gamma   90.00
#
_symmetry.space_group_name_H-M   'P 1'
#
loop_
_entity.id
_entity.type
_entity.pdbx_description
1 polymer ?
#
loop_
_entity_poly.entity_id
_entity_poly.type
_entity_poly.pdbx_seq_one_letter_code
_entity_poly.pdbx_strand_id
1 'polypeptide(L)'
;MKYWDKFVRRKTKQKYKDQVDEDTLTSLLGAERAPGDTSFDYRYNCWLWIGVILTNGQFLYRVGYLICSACGVFFSPFFYAFLLIDVVLSFPMLKAILQSVTHNIRQLVLTIMMTLVVVYLYTVVAFNFFRKFYVQEGEDGEEPDRKCHNMLTCFIYHFYAGVRAGGGIGDELESPYGDELEYARMLYDISFFFFVIVILLAIMQGLIIDAFGELRDQQESATEKLESSCFICDIGKETFDRLPRGFDIHTTKEHNFANYLFFLQHLVNKDDTEYTGQESYIREKYDNRDWEFFPVGECFVKQYEDQLLQS
;
A
#
# COMPACT_ATOMS: atom_id res chain seq x y z
N MET A 1 6.95 -19.89 -21.15
CA MET A 1 6.43 -19.58 -22.51
C MET A 1 6.32 -18.08 -22.79
N LYS A 2 5.87 -17.25 -21.83
CA LYS A 2 5.71 -15.78 -22.04
C LYS A 2 7.01 -14.96 -21.90
N TYR A 3 8.01 -15.48 -21.20
CA TYR A 3 9.32 -14.82 -21.07
C TYR A 3 10.11 -14.90 -22.38
N TRP A 4 10.90 -13.87 -22.68
CA TRP A 4 11.62 -13.74 -23.93
C TRP A 4 12.71 -14.80 -24.10
N ASP A 5 13.58 -15.00 -23.10
CA ASP A 5 14.59 -16.06 -23.18
C ASP A 5 13.95 -17.42 -22.93
N LYS A 6 13.88 -18.23 -24.00
CA LYS A 6 13.34 -19.60 -23.96
C LYS A 6 14.39 -20.63 -23.59
N PHE A 7 15.67 -20.26 -23.53
CA PHE A 7 16.80 -21.17 -23.32
C PHE A 7 17.31 -21.20 -21.87
N VAL A 8 16.58 -20.56 -20.94
CA VAL A 8 16.95 -20.50 -19.51
C VAL A 8 17.24 -21.89 -18.94
N ARG A 9 16.44 -22.92 -19.27
CA ARG A 9 16.67 -24.29 -18.79
C ARG A 9 18.03 -24.86 -19.21
N ARG A 10 18.45 -24.62 -20.46
CA ARG A 10 19.76 -25.06 -20.98
C ARG A 10 20.89 -24.32 -20.28
N LYS A 11 20.76 -22.99 -20.14
CA LYS A 11 21.71 -22.16 -19.40
C LYS A 11 21.86 -22.62 -17.95
N THR A 12 20.76 -22.97 -17.28
CA THR A 12 20.78 -23.51 -15.91
C THR A 12 21.51 -24.86 -15.86
N LYS A 13 21.21 -25.80 -16.77
CA LYS A 13 21.92 -27.09 -16.82
C LYS A 13 23.42 -26.91 -17.02
N GLN A 14 23.81 -26.02 -17.93
CA GLN A 14 25.23 -25.75 -18.21
C GLN A 14 25.93 -25.11 -17.00
N LYS A 15 25.28 -24.18 -16.31
CA LYS A 15 25.84 -23.48 -15.14
C LYS A 15 26.08 -24.41 -13.94
N TYR A 16 25.22 -25.40 -13.74
CA TYR A 16 25.28 -26.29 -12.56
C TYR A 16 25.76 -27.72 -12.89
N LYS A 17 26.24 -27.95 -14.12
CA LYS A 17 26.64 -29.28 -14.60
C LYS A 17 27.71 -29.94 -13.71
N ASP A 18 28.64 -29.16 -13.19
CA ASP A 18 29.76 -29.67 -12.38
C ASP A 18 29.40 -29.86 -10.90
N GLN A 19 28.26 -29.30 -10.47
CA GLN A 19 27.83 -29.31 -9.05
C GLN A 19 26.75 -30.36 -8.77
N VAL A 20 25.91 -30.69 -9.76
CA VAL A 20 24.73 -31.53 -9.59
C VAL A 20 24.60 -32.48 -10.78
N ASP A 21 24.28 -33.74 -10.50
CA ASP A 21 24.04 -34.76 -11.52
C ASP A 21 22.98 -34.33 -12.54
N GLU A 22 23.22 -34.68 -13.81
CA GLU A 22 22.39 -34.27 -14.94
C GLU A 22 20.96 -34.85 -14.87
N ASP A 23 20.81 -36.06 -14.33
CA ASP A 23 19.51 -36.71 -14.13
C ASP A 23 18.66 -35.95 -13.11
N THR A 24 19.28 -35.52 -12.01
CA THR A 24 18.63 -34.70 -10.97
C THR A 24 18.19 -33.36 -11.55
N LEU A 25 19.07 -32.67 -12.28
CA LEU A 25 18.74 -31.41 -12.95
C LEU A 25 17.60 -31.56 -13.96
N THR A 26 17.57 -32.67 -14.70
CA THR A 26 16.52 -32.96 -15.69
C THR A 26 15.19 -33.28 -15.03
N SER A 27 15.19 -33.99 -13.91
CA SER A 27 13.97 -34.28 -13.14
C SER A 27 13.33 -33.02 -12.55
N LEU A 28 14.15 -32.08 -12.05
CA LEU A 28 13.68 -30.83 -11.42
C LEU A 28 13.18 -29.81 -12.44
N LEU A 29 13.96 -29.56 -13.50
CA LEU A 29 13.61 -28.56 -14.53
C LEU A 29 12.52 -29.06 -15.49
N GLY A 30 12.30 -30.38 -15.53
CA GLY A 30 11.44 -31.06 -16.47
C GLY A 30 12.03 -31.09 -17.89
N ALA A 31 11.52 -32.01 -18.71
CA ALA A 31 11.91 -32.11 -20.11
C ALA A 31 11.45 -30.87 -20.91
N GLU A 32 12.24 -30.50 -21.92
CA GLU A 32 11.79 -29.52 -22.92
C GLU A 32 10.69 -30.15 -23.77
N ARG A 33 9.64 -29.38 -24.05
CA ARG A 33 8.63 -29.81 -25.03
C ARG A 33 9.24 -29.76 -26.43
N ALA A 34 8.93 -30.77 -27.24
CA ALA A 34 9.35 -30.80 -28.63
C ALA A 34 8.73 -29.61 -29.40
N PRO A 35 9.45 -29.02 -30.37
CA PRO A 35 8.91 -27.96 -31.20
C PRO A 35 7.70 -28.49 -31.99
N GLY A 36 6.51 -27.92 -31.73
CA GLY A 36 5.23 -28.34 -32.34
C GLY A 36 4.28 -29.10 -31.41
N ASP A 37 4.68 -29.38 -30.16
CA ASP A 37 3.78 -29.99 -29.18
C ASP A 37 2.71 -29.00 -28.70
N THR A 38 1.48 -29.20 -29.19
CA THR A 38 0.28 -28.41 -28.84
C THR A 38 -0.48 -28.96 -27.63
N SER A 39 0.07 -29.96 -26.93
CA SER A 39 -0.58 -30.55 -25.76
C SER A 39 -0.87 -29.49 -24.68
N PHE A 40 -2.07 -29.56 -24.11
CA PHE A 40 -2.49 -28.61 -23.08
C PHE A 40 -1.75 -28.89 -21.76
N ASP A 41 -1.01 -27.90 -21.25
CA ASP A 41 -0.32 -28.01 -19.96
C ASP A 41 -1.26 -27.68 -18.80
N TYR A 42 -1.92 -28.70 -18.24
CA TYR A 42 -2.81 -28.50 -17.09
C TYR A 42 -2.08 -27.93 -15.86
N ARG A 43 -0.82 -28.32 -15.63
CA ARG A 43 -0.05 -27.87 -14.45
C ARG A 43 0.31 -26.39 -14.56
N TYR A 44 0.80 -25.97 -15.72
CA TYR A 44 1.10 -24.56 -15.98
C TYR A 44 -0.17 -23.70 -15.94
N ASN A 45 -1.27 -24.16 -16.53
CA ASN A 45 -2.53 -23.41 -16.51
C ASN A 45 -3.10 -23.29 -15.09
N CYS A 46 -3.04 -24.34 -14.29
CA CYS A 46 -3.45 -24.30 -12.89
C CYS A 46 -2.61 -23.29 -12.09
N TRP A 47 -1.28 -23.33 -12.23
CA TRP A 47 -0.38 -22.34 -11.63
C TRP A 47 -0.67 -20.91 -12.11
N LEU A 48 -0.89 -20.71 -13.41
CA LEU A 48 -1.18 -19.40 -13.99
C LEU A 48 -2.49 -18.84 -13.45
N TRP A 49 -3.57 -19.62 -13.46
CA TRP A 49 -4.88 -19.17 -13.03
C TRP A 49 -4.97 -18.97 -11.52
N ILE A 50 -4.60 -19.99 -10.75
CA ILE A 50 -4.73 -19.98 -9.28
C ILE A 50 -3.63 -19.15 -8.62
N GLY A 51 -2.39 -19.26 -9.11
CA GLY A 51 -1.24 -18.61 -8.50
C GLY A 51 -1.00 -17.17 -8.94
N VAL A 52 -1.24 -16.84 -10.22
CA VAL A 52 -0.85 -15.54 -10.79
C VAL A 52 -2.05 -14.65 -11.13
N ILE A 53 -3.07 -15.19 -11.81
CA ILE A 53 -4.21 -14.38 -12.25
C ILE A 53 -5.13 -14.05 -11.08
N LEU A 54 -5.50 -15.04 -10.26
CA LEU A 54 -6.38 -14.84 -9.11
C LEU A 54 -5.73 -14.06 -7.96
N THR A 55 -4.42 -13.92 -7.93
CA THR A 55 -3.72 -13.08 -6.94
C THR A 55 -3.57 -11.62 -7.38
N ASN A 56 -3.84 -11.31 -8.65
CA ASN A 56 -3.74 -9.95 -9.17
C ASN A 56 -4.93 -9.10 -8.71
N GLY A 57 -4.67 -8.11 -7.84
CA GLY A 57 -5.69 -7.23 -7.28
C GLY A 57 -6.50 -6.46 -8.33
N GLN A 58 -5.90 -6.03 -9.44
CA GLN A 58 -6.63 -5.33 -10.51
C GLN A 58 -7.59 -6.29 -11.24
N PHE A 59 -7.18 -7.54 -11.44
CA PHE A 59 -8.05 -8.56 -12.03
C PHE A 59 -9.23 -8.86 -11.10
N LEU A 60 -8.95 -9.12 -9.82
CA LEU A 60 -9.98 -9.37 -8.82
C LEU A 60 -10.98 -8.21 -8.71
N TYR A 61 -10.50 -6.96 -8.76
CA TYR A 61 -11.35 -5.78 -8.77
C TYR A 61 -12.31 -5.76 -9.96
N ARG A 62 -11.80 -6.01 -11.18
CA ARG A 62 -12.64 -6.07 -12.41
C ARG A 62 -13.63 -7.23 -12.37
N VAL A 63 -13.25 -8.39 -11.83
CA VAL A 63 -14.16 -9.53 -11.62
C VAL A 63 -15.26 -9.15 -10.62
N GLY A 64 -14.91 -8.52 -9.50
CA GLY A 64 -15.87 -8.00 -8.52
C GLY A 64 -16.83 -6.99 -9.14
N TYR A 65 -16.33 -6.08 -9.98
CA TYR A 65 -17.14 -5.13 -10.73
C TYR A 65 -18.16 -5.84 -11.65
N LEU A 66 -17.72 -6.88 -12.38
CA LEU A 66 -18.60 -7.69 -13.22
C LEU A 66 -19.66 -8.43 -12.40
N ILE A 67 -19.27 -8.99 -11.25
CA ILE A 67 -20.20 -9.68 -10.32
C ILE A 67 -21.25 -8.70 -9.81
N CYS A 68 -20.86 -7.50 -9.35
CA CYS A 68 -21.79 -6.46 -8.92
C CYS A 68 -22.76 -6.04 -10.03
N SER A 69 -22.27 -5.91 -11.28
CA SER A 69 -23.12 -5.60 -12.44
C SER A 69 -24.12 -6.72 -12.73
N ALA A 70 -23.68 -7.98 -12.71
CA ALA A 70 -24.58 -9.14 -12.87
C ALA A 70 -25.62 -9.20 -11.74
N CYS A 71 -25.21 -8.95 -10.49
CA CYS A 71 -26.13 -8.89 -9.35
C CYS A 71 -27.15 -7.76 -9.48
N GLY A 72 -26.77 -6.64 -10.11
CA GLY A 72 -27.65 -5.53 -10.47
C GLY A 72 -28.81 -5.96 -11.37
N VAL A 73 -28.52 -6.86 -12.33
CA VAL A 73 -29.52 -7.39 -13.27
C VAL A 73 -30.36 -8.50 -12.62
N PHE A 74 -29.73 -9.46 -11.95
CA PHE A 74 -30.40 -10.69 -11.51
C PHE A 74 -31.11 -10.58 -10.15
N PHE A 75 -30.64 -9.73 -9.24
CA PHE A 75 -31.17 -9.66 -7.87
C PHE A 75 -31.84 -8.32 -7.56
N SER A 76 -31.13 -7.19 -7.70
CA SER A 76 -31.66 -5.88 -7.38
C SER A 76 -30.83 -4.75 -7.99
N PRO A 77 -31.45 -3.67 -8.52
CA PRO A 77 -30.74 -2.50 -9.02
C PRO A 77 -29.83 -1.80 -8.00
N PHE A 78 -29.99 -2.07 -6.69
CA PHE A 78 -29.14 -1.52 -5.63
C PHE A 78 -27.63 -1.76 -5.88
N PHE A 79 -27.26 -2.90 -6.48
CA PHE A 79 -25.85 -3.24 -6.72
C PHE A 79 -25.15 -2.29 -7.70
N TYR A 80 -25.89 -1.56 -8.54
CA TYR A 80 -25.31 -0.52 -9.39
C TYR A 80 -24.71 0.64 -8.60
N ALA A 81 -25.17 0.90 -7.37
CA ALA A 81 -24.60 1.93 -6.51
C ALA A 81 -23.13 1.65 -6.15
N PHE A 82 -22.75 0.37 -5.98
CA PHE A 82 -21.37 0.01 -5.68
C PHE A 82 -20.43 0.25 -6.87
N LEU A 83 -20.94 0.22 -8.11
CA LEU A 83 -20.12 0.53 -9.28
C LEU A 83 -19.65 2.00 -9.29
N LEU A 84 -20.35 2.88 -8.56
CA LEU A 84 -19.96 4.28 -8.42
C LEU A 84 -18.64 4.45 -7.65
N ILE A 85 -18.24 3.48 -6.83
CA ILE A 85 -16.93 3.49 -6.13
C ILE A 85 -15.77 3.55 -7.13
N ASP A 86 -15.96 3.01 -8.35
CA ASP A 86 -14.95 3.07 -9.41
C ASP A 86 -14.62 4.50 -9.85
N VAL A 87 -15.59 5.41 -9.76
CA VAL A 87 -15.38 6.83 -10.04
C VAL A 87 -14.33 7.39 -9.08
N VAL A 88 -14.41 7.05 -7.79
CA VAL A 88 -13.44 7.49 -6.76
C VAL A 88 -12.03 6.96 -7.07
N LEU A 89 -11.92 5.71 -7.51
CA LEU A 89 -10.63 5.08 -7.82
C LEU A 89 -10.01 5.54 -9.15
N SER A 90 -10.84 6.06 -10.06
CA SER A 90 -10.42 6.58 -11.36
C SER A 90 -9.70 7.93 -11.25
N PHE A 91 -10.03 8.74 -10.25
CA PHE A 91 -9.38 10.05 -10.05
C PHE A 91 -8.12 9.92 -9.17
N PRO A 92 -6.94 10.33 -9.67
CA PRO A 92 -5.68 10.22 -8.91
C PRO A 92 -5.71 10.90 -7.54
N MET A 93 -6.34 12.08 -7.46
CA MET A 93 -6.46 12.84 -6.20
C MET A 93 -7.32 12.10 -5.16
N LEU A 94 -8.45 11.55 -5.56
CA LEU A 94 -9.32 10.79 -4.66
C LEU A 94 -8.68 9.46 -4.23
N LYS A 95 -7.94 8.83 -5.14
CA LYS A 95 -7.14 7.65 -4.83
C LYS A 95 -6.07 7.96 -3.78
N ALA A 96 -5.40 9.10 -3.86
CA ALA A 96 -4.42 9.53 -2.86
C ALA A 96 -5.05 9.71 -1.47
N ILE A 97 -6.27 10.28 -1.40
CA ILE A 97 -7.04 10.37 -0.14
C ILE A 97 -7.33 8.97 0.42
N LEU A 98 -7.77 8.02 -0.39
CA LEU A 98 -7.99 6.65 0.07
C LEU A 98 -6.68 5.95 0.51
N GLN A 99 -5.58 6.22 -0.20
CA GLN A 99 -4.25 5.71 0.13
C GLN A 99 -3.76 6.22 1.48
N SER A 100 -4.03 7.48 1.84
CA SER A 100 -3.64 8.02 3.16
C SER A 100 -4.25 7.23 4.32
N VAL A 101 -5.55 6.93 4.26
CA VAL A 101 -6.25 6.18 5.31
C VAL A 101 -5.77 4.72 5.35
N THR A 102 -5.45 4.14 4.18
CA THR A 102 -4.99 2.75 4.10
C THR A 102 -3.52 2.56 4.42
N HIS A 103 -2.69 3.60 4.33
CA HIS A 103 -1.25 3.57 4.64
C HIS A 103 -1.00 3.10 6.07
N ASN A 104 -1.74 3.67 7.03
CA ASN A 104 -1.61 3.39 8.47
C ASN A 104 -2.74 2.51 9.02
N ILE A 105 -3.39 1.69 8.16
CA ILE A 105 -4.57 0.90 8.57
C ILE A 105 -4.28 -0.05 9.74
N ARG A 106 -3.06 -0.58 9.83
CA ARG A 106 -2.65 -1.44 10.96
C ARG A 106 -2.68 -0.67 12.29
N GLN A 107 -2.16 0.54 12.31
CA GLN A 107 -2.16 1.39 13.50
C GLN A 107 -3.58 1.84 13.85
N LEU A 108 -4.39 2.19 12.85
CA LEU A 108 -5.79 2.55 13.04
C LEU A 108 -6.59 1.40 13.67
N VAL A 109 -6.44 0.17 13.14
CA VAL A 109 -7.11 -1.02 13.69
C VAL A 109 -6.67 -1.31 15.13
N LEU A 110 -5.37 -1.18 15.45
CA LEU A 110 -4.87 -1.33 16.81
C LEU A 110 -5.43 -0.27 17.76
N THR A 111 -5.59 0.96 17.28
CA THR A 111 -6.18 2.06 18.07
C THR A 111 -7.67 1.81 18.33
N ILE A 112 -8.43 1.37 17.33
CA ILE A 112 -9.83 0.95 17.50
C ILE A 112 -9.93 -0.18 18.52
N MET A 113 -9.05 -1.19 18.44
CA MET A 113 -9.01 -2.29 19.41
C MET A 113 -8.76 -1.78 20.83
N MET A 114 -7.81 -0.86 21.03
CA MET A 114 -7.56 -0.22 22.32
C MET A 114 -8.80 0.51 22.84
N THR A 115 -9.49 1.27 21.98
CA THR A 115 -10.74 1.96 22.33
C THR A 115 -11.82 0.97 22.76
N LEU A 116 -11.99 -0.15 22.06
CA LEU A 116 -12.96 -1.19 22.44
C LEU A 116 -12.64 -1.79 23.81
N VAL A 117 -11.36 -2.02 24.13
CA VAL A 117 -10.94 -2.52 25.45
C VAL A 117 -11.27 -1.51 26.55
N VAL A 118 -10.96 -0.23 26.35
CA VAL A 118 -11.26 0.83 27.33
C VAL A 118 -12.77 0.96 27.53
N VAL A 119 -13.56 1.02 26.46
CA VAL A 119 -15.02 1.09 26.52
C VAL A 119 -15.60 -0.15 27.23
N TYR A 120 -15.03 -1.33 27.00
CA TYR A 120 -15.44 -2.55 27.69
C TYR A 120 -15.21 -2.48 29.20
N LEU A 121 -14.06 -1.95 29.65
CA LEU A 121 -13.78 -1.75 31.08
C LEU A 121 -14.81 -0.80 31.73
N TYR A 122 -15.11 0.32 31.07
CA TYR A 122 -16.18 1.23 31.50
C TYR A 122 -17.53 0.52 31.56
N THR A 123 -17.86 -0.30 30.55
CA THR A 123 -19.09 -1.10 30.52
C THR A 123 -19.19 -2.04 31.73
N VAL A 124 -18.10 -2.75 32.10
CA VAL A 124 -18.10 -3.66 33.26
C VAL A 124 -18.39 -2.89 34.55
N VAL A 125 -17.79 -1.71 34.72
CA VAL A 125 -18.01 -0.85 35.88
C VAL A 125 -19.47 -0.37 35.92
N ALA A 126 -20.00 0.12 34.80
CA ALA A 126 -21.39 0.54 34.69
C ALA A 126 -22.38 -0.59 34.97
N PHE A 127 -22.13 -1.79 34.44
CA PHE A 127 -23.00 -2.94 34.61
C PHE A 127 -23.06 -3.44 36.05
N ASN A 128 -21.96 -3.38 36.80
CA ASN A 128 -21.93 -3.86 38.19
C ASN A 128 -22.39 -2.81 39.20
N PHE A 129 -22.00 -1.54 39.02
CA PHE A 129 -22.21 -0.50 40.04
C PHE A 129 -23.31 0.51 39.67
N PHE A 130 -23.47 0.82 38.39
CA PHE A 130 -24.38 1.87 37.92
C PHE A 130 -25.61 1.34 37.18
N ARG A 131 -25.89 0.03 37.26
CA ARG A 131 -26.95 -0.64 36.50
C ARG A 131 -28.32 0.04 36.61
N LYS A 132 -28.64 0.59 37.78
CA LYS A 132 -29.90 1.29 38.05
C LYS A 132 -30.13 2.51 37.15
N PHE A 133 -29.06 3.19 36.73
CA PHE A 133 -29.16 4.38 35.87
C PHE A 133 -29.35 4.05 34.38
N TYR A 134 -29.18 2.78 33.99
CA TYR A 134 -29.28 2.32 32.60
C TYR A 134 -30.56 1.51 32.33
N VAL A 135 -31.40 1.36 33.35
CA VAL A 135 -32.68 0.67 33.26
C VAL A 135 -33.73 1.65 33.73
N GLN A 136 -34.35 2.35 32.79
CA GLN A 136 -35.43 3.28 33.09
C GLN A 136 -36.71 2.46 33.27
N GLU A 137 -37.39 2.65 34.40
CA GLU A 137 -38.73 2.13 34.60
C GLU A 137 -39.67 2.94 33.70
N GLY A 138 -40.37 2.26 32.79
CA GLY A 138 -41.31 2.92 31.88
C GLY A 138 -42.45 3.58 32.66
N GLU A 139 -42.85 4.79 32.27
CA GLU A 139 -44.05 5.42 32.80
C GLU A 139 -45.31 4.61 32.39
N ASP A 140 -46.29 4.59 33.30
CA ASP A 140 -47.63 3.97 33.22
C ASP A 140 -48.01 3.30 31.86
N GLY A 141 -47.54 2.06 31.65
CA GLY A 141 -47.99 1.18 30.57
C GLY A 141 -47.00 0.96 29.42
N GLU A 142 -45.84 1.62 29.41
CA GLU A 142 -44.77 1.38 28.42
C GLU A 142 -43.74 0.34 28.90
N GLU A 143 -43.13 -0.39 27.95
CA GLU A 143 -42.06 -1.34 28.30
C GLU A 143 -40.83 -0.58 28.81
N PRO A 144 -40.19 -1.02 29.92
CA PRO A 144 -39.04 -0.34 30.49
C PRO A 144 -37.85 -0.31 29.52
N ASP A 145 -37.19 0.84 29.38
CA ASP A 145 -36.04 0.99 28.51
C ASP A 145 -34.78 0.38 29.16
N ARG A 146 -34.45 -0.83 28.71
CA ARG A 146 -33.41 -1.67 29.30
C ARG A 146 -32.11 -1.61 28.50
N LYS A 147 -31.35 -0.53 28.62
CA LYS A 147 -30.04 -0.37 27.95
C LYS A 147 -28.97 -1.36 28.47
N CYS A 148 -28.94 -1.62 29.77
CA CYS A 148 -27.98 -2.55 30.40
C CYS A 148 -28.65 -3.75 31.13
N HIS A 149 -29.49 -4.51 30.43
CA HIS A 149 -30.01 -5.78 30.96
C HIS A 149 -29.01 -6.93 30.82
N ASN A 150 -28.36 -7.04 29.66
CA ASN A 150 -27.32 -8.02 29.32
C ASN A 150 -25.97 -7.31 29.13
N MET A 151 -24.87 -8.01 29.44
CA MET A 151 -23.52 -7.45 29.28
C MET A 151 -23.24 -7.01 27.85
N LEU A 152 -23.65 -7.81 26.86
CA LEU A 152 -23.46 -7.48 25.43
C LEU A 152 -24.25 -6.24 25.02
N THR A 153 -25.53 -6.12 25.44
CA THR A 153 -26.35 -4.94 25.13
C THR A 153 -25.78 -3.68 25.77
N CYS A 154 -25.30 -3.79 27.01
CA CYS A 154 -24.66 -2.69 27.71
C CYS A 154 -23.38 -2.24 26.98
N PHE A 155 -22.57 -3.17 26.50
CA PHE A 155 -21.36 -2.87 25.73
C PHE A 155 -21.68 -2.20 24.39
N ILE A 156 -22.64 -2.74 23.64
CA ILE A 156 -23.08 -2.15 22.37
C ILE A 156 -23.61 -0.73 22.60
N TYR A 157 -24.36 -0.50 23.68
CA TYR A 157 -24.86 0.82 24.03
C TYR A 157 -23.72 1.81 24.34
N HIS A 158 -22.72 1.43 25.14
CA HIS A 158 -21.55 2.28 25.40
C HIS A 158 -20.73 2.56 24.14
N PHE A 159 -20.56 1.57 23.28
CA PHE A 159 -19.81 1.73 22.03
C PHE A 159 -20.57 2.60 21.02
N TYR A 160 -21.88 2.41 20.86
CA TYR A 160 -22.70 3.12 19.89
C TYR A 160 -23.09 4.53 20.35
N ALA A 161 -23.66 4.65 21.55
CA ALA A 161 -24.12 5.93 22.08
C ALA A 161 -22.96 6.69 22.76
N GLY A 162 -22.20 6.02 23.62
CA GLY A 162 -21.14 6.67 24.39
C GLY A 162 -20.00 7.26 23.55
N VAL A 163 -19.48 6.53 22.55
CA VAL A 163 -18.39 7.03 21.68
C VAL A 163 -18.88 8.08 20.68
N ARG A 164 -20.17 8.05 20.31
CA ARG A 164 -20.78 8.94 19.31
C ARG A 164 -21.28 10.25 19.93
N ALA A 165 -21.74 10.22 21.17
CA ALA A 165 -22.17 11.40 21.91
C ALA A 165 -20.97 12.30 22.18
N GLY A 166 -21.08 13.57 21.77
CA GLY A 166 -19.98 14.54 21.83
C GLY A 166 -19.49 14.82 23.27
N GLY A 167 -20.36 14.75 24.28
CA GLY A 167 -20.02 14.88 25.70
C GLY A 167 -19.79 13.54 26.41
N GLY A 168 -19.78 12.42 25.68
CA GLY A 168 -19.63 11.08 26.24
C GLY A 168 -20.94 10.47 26.73
N ILE A 169 -20.84 9.41 27.54
CA ILE A 169 -22.01 8.60 27.95
C ILE A 169 -22.99 9.35 28.86
N GLY A 170 -22.55 10.42 29.53
CA GLY A 170 -23.39 11.23 30.41
C GLY A 170 -24.47 12.04 29.67
N ASP A 171 -24.31 12.32 28.37
CA ASP A 171 -25.32 13.05 27.58
C ASP A 171 -26.59 12.22 27.32
N GLU A 172 -26.48 10.90 27.36
CA GLU A 172 -27.56 9.96 27.02
C GLU A 172 -28.24 9.36 28.26
N LEU A 173 -27.70 9.62 29.45
CA LEU A 173 -28.19 9.09 30.71
C LEU A 173 -28.87 10.19 31.53
N GLU A 174 -29.75 9.77 32.43
CA GLU A 174 -30.41 10.69 33.35
C GLU A 174 -29.42 11.38 34.29
N SER A 175 -29.82 12.55 34.77
CA SER A 175 -28.99 13.35 35.66
C SER A 175 -28.68 12.59 36.94
N PRO A 176 -27.42 12.61 37.43
CA PRO A 176 -27.02 11.87 38.63
C PRO A 176 -27.49 12.53 39.94
N TYR A 177 -28.09 13.72 39.88
CA TYR A 177 -28.44 14.52 41.05
C TYR A 177 -29.47 13.84 41.95
N GLY A 178 -29.19 13.80 43.25
CA GLY A 178 -30.14 13.30 44.25
C GLY A 178 -30.05 11.81 44.55
N ASP A 179 -29.06 11.11 44.00
CA ASP A 179 -28.77 9.70 44.32
C ASP A 179 -27.52 9.54 45.21
N GLU A 180 -27.45 8.46 46.00
CA GLU A 180 -26.32 8.17 46.88
C GLU A 180 -24.97 8.02 46.13
N LEU A 181 -25.02 7.66 44.84
CA LEU A 181 -23.84 7.47 43.98
C LEU A 181 -23.55 8.68 43.08
N GLU A 182 -24.15 9.84 43.31
CA GLU A 182 -24.02 11.05 42.48
C GLU A 182 -22.56 11.39 42.14
N TYR A 183 -21.70 11.53 43.15
CA TYR A 183 -20.30 11.89 42.95
C TYR A 183 -19.50 10.82 42.19
N ALA A 184 -19.77 9.54 42.47
CA ALA A 184 -19.10 8.43 41.78
C ALA A 184 -19.52 8.35 40.31
N ARG A 185 -20.81 8.61 40.02
CA ARG A 185 -21.35 8.67 38.66
C ARG A 185 -20.80 9.85 37.88
N MET A 186 -20.74 11.04 38.50
CA MET A 186 -20.15 12.23 37.89
C MET A 186 -18.66 12.04 37.55
N LEU A 187 -17.88 11.43 38.45
CA LEU A 187 -16.48 11.12 38.18
C LEU A 187 -16.34 10.13 37.01
N TYR A 188 -17.21 9.10 36.98
CA TYR A 188 -17.24 8.14 35.89
C TYR A 188 -17.51 8.83 34.54
N ASP A 189 -18.51 9.72 34.45
CA ASP A 189 -18.85 10.42 33.20
C ASP A 189 -17.73 11.34 32.71
N ILE A 190 -17.16 12.15 33.61
CA ILE A 190 -16.05 13.05 33.29
C ILE A 190 -14.82 12.24 32.83
N SER A 191 -14.52 11.13 33.50
CA SER A 191 -13.40 10.26 33.12
C SER A 191 -13.64 9.59 31.76
N PHE A 192 -14.86 9.12 31.48
CA PHE A 192 -15.22 8.54 30.19
C PHE A 192 -15.06 9.57 29.07
N PHE A 193 -15.58 10.79 29.25
CA PHE A 193 -15.44 11.89 28.30
C PHE A 193 -13.96 12.21 28.03
N PHE A 194 -13.16 12.38 29.07
CA PHE A 194 -11.75 12.74 28.92
C PHE A 194 -10.93 11.63 28.22
N PHE A 195 -11.04 10.38 28.67
CA PHE A 195 -10.22 9.31 28.11
C PHE A 195 -10.71 8.85 26.72
N VAL A 196 -12.02 8.66 26.53
CA VAL A 196 -12.54 8.08 25.29
C VAL A 196 -12.74 9.14 24.21
N ILE A 197 -13.38 10.26 24.55
CA ILE A 197 -13.70 11.28 23.56
C ILE A 197 -12.50 12.19 23.32
N VAL A 198 -11.94 12.81 24.37
CA VAL A 198 -10.88 13.81 24.19
C VAL A 198 -9.56 13.17 23.77
N ILE A 199 -9.14 12.07 24.40
CA ILE A 199 -7.84 11.45 24.10
C ILE A 199 -7.94 10.45 22.94
N LEU A 200 -8.74 9.39 23.06
CA LEU A 200 -8.71 8.28 22.09
C LEU A 200 -9.22 8.68 20.69
N LEU A 201 -10.29 9.47 20.57
CA LEU A 201 -10.73 9.96 19.25
C LEU A 201 -9.72 10.94 18.63
N ALA A 202 -9.09 11.79 19.44
CA ALA A 202 -8.05 12.71 18.94
C ALA A 202 -6.81 11.96 18.43
N ILE A 203 -6.42 10.86 19.08
CA ILE A 203 -5.35 9.99 18.57
C ILE A 203 -5.75 9.40 17.21
N MET A 204 -6.97 8.91 17.04
CA MET A 204 -7.42 8.36 15.74
C MET A 204 -7.40 9.42 14.63
N GLN A 205 -7.87 10.64 14.91
CA GLN A 205 -7.81 11.75 13.95
C GLN A 205 -6.36 12.16 13.67
N GLY A 206 -5.51 12.21 14.69
CA GLY A 206 -4.08 12.52 14.57
C GLY A 206 -3.36 11.54 13.65
N LEU A 207 -3.61 10.23 13.77
CA LEU A 207 -3.02 9.21 12.89
C LEU A 207 -3.40 9.39 11.41
N ILE A 208 -4.62 9.85 11.13
CA ILE A 208 -5.06 10.14 9.77
C ILE A 208 -4.33 11.36 9.22
N ILE A 209 -4.21 12.43 10.02
CA ILE A 209 -3.50 13.67 9.63
C ILE A 209 -2.02 13.37 9.38
N ASP A 210 -1.39 12.58 10.24
CA ASP A 210 0.01 12.16 10.11
C ASP A 210 0.24 11.38 8.80
N ALA A 211 -0.66 10.44 8.47
CA ALA A 211 -0.59 9.69 7.22
C ALA A 211 -0.68 10.60 5.97
N PHE A 212 -1.52 11.65 6.02
CA PHE A 212 -1.58 12.65 4.95
C PHE A 212 -0.29 13.49 4.86
N GLY A 213 0.30 13.84 6.01
CA GLY A 213 1.59 14.52 6.08
C GLY A 213 2.70 13.69 5.44
N GLU A 214 2.84 12.43 5.84
CA GLU A 214 3.89 11.53 5.34
C GLU A 214 3.83 11.32 3.82
N LEU A 215 2.63 11.08 3.27
CA LEU A 215 2.48 10.90 1.82
C LEU A 215 2.86 12.16 1.02
N ARG A 216 2.59 13.35 1.59
CA ARG A 216 3.00 14.61 1.01
C ARG A 216 4.52 14.75 1.03
N ASP A 217 5.15 14.45 2.17
CA ASP A 217 6.60 14.55 2.33
C ASP A 217 7.35 13.56 1.41
N GLN A 218 6.80 12.35 1.21
CA GLN A 218 7.33 11.39 0.24
C GLN A 218 7.29 11.91 -1.20
N GLN A 219 6.20 12.58 -1.59
CA GLN A 219 6.08 13.16 -2.92
C GLN A 219 7.03 14.36 -3.11
N GLU A 220 7.14 15.20 -2.08
CA GLU A 220 8.01 16.38 -2.08
C GLU A 220 9.49 15.96 -2.15
N SER A 221 9.93 15.03 -1.30
CA SER A 221 11.31 14.51 -1.32
C SER A 221 11.68 13.80 -2.62
N ALA A 222 10.75 13.06 -3.24
CA ALA A 222 10.99 12.46 -4.55
C ALA A 222 11.18 13.51 -5.66
N THR A 223 10.44 14.60 -5.60
CA THR A 223 10.53 15.71 -6.54
C THR A 223 11.83 16.49 -6.33
N GLU A 224 12.14 16.82 -5.07
CA GLU A 224 13.36 17.50 -4.68
C GLU A 224 14.61 16.70 -5.10
N LYS A 225 14.60 15.37 -4.95
CA LYS A 225 15.74 14.54 -5.38
C LYS A 225 16.00 14.61 -6.89
N LEU A 226 14.95 14.64 -7.71
CA LEU A 226 15.06 14.77 -9.17
C LEU A 226 15.54 16.17 -9.60
N GLU A 227 15.22 17.20 -8.82
CA GLU A 227 15.64 18.58 -9.09
C GLU A 227 17.04 18.91 -8.57
N SER A 228 17.47 18.25 -7.50
CA SER A 228 18.75 18.52 -6.81
C SER A 228 19.90 17.64 -7.27
N SER A 229 19.64 16.48 -7.87
CA SER A 229 20.70 15.53 -8.26
C SER A 229 20.34 14.76 -9.53
N CYS A 230 21.34 14.35 -10.30
CA CYS A 230 21.10 13.53 -11.49
C CYS A 230 20.74 12.10 -11.09
N PHE A 231 19.62 11.58 -11.60
CA PHE A 231 19.14 10.22 -11.31
C PHE A 231 20.14 9.09 -11.65
N ILE A 232 21.00 9.29 -12.66
CA ILE A 232 21.91 8.25 -13.15
C ILE A 232 23.25 8.25 -12.41
N CYS A 233 23.88 9.42 -12.27
CA CYS A 233 25.21 9.52 -11.66
C CYS A 233 25.20 9.98 -10.20
N ASP A 234 24.04 10.38 -9.65
CA ASP A 234 23.88 10.86 -8.26
C ASP A 234 24.74 12.09 -7.90
N ILE A 235 25.25 12.80 -8.92
CA ILE A 235 25.96 14.07 -8.73
C ILE A 235 24.95 15.19 -8.57
N GLY A 236 25.17 16.03 -7.55
CA GLY A 236 24.30 17.16 -7.25
C GLY A 236 24.39 18.29 -8.28
N LYS A 237 23.29 19.03 -8.38
CA LYS A 237 23.08 20.15 -9.30
C LYS A 237 24.15 21.22 -9.16
N GLU A 238 24.62 21.45 -7.94
CA GLU A 238 25.66 22.43 -7.61
C GLU A 238 26.97 22.23 -8.38
N THR A 239 27.28 20.99 -8.76
CA THR A 239 28.48 20.68 -9.55
C THR A 239 28.31 21.15 -10.99
N PHE A 240 27.12 21.01 -11.57
CA PHE A 240 26.83 21.33 -12.96
C PHE A 240 26.46 22.81 -13.18
N ASP A 241 25.84 23.44 -12.19
CA ASP A 241 25.43 24.85 -12.25
C ASP A 241 26.59 25.86 -12.19
N ARG A 242 27.84 25.37 -12.11
CA ARG A 242 29.03 26.18 -12.44
C ARG A 242 28.95 26.77 -13.86
N LEU A 243 28.25 26.07 -14.76
CA LEU A 243 27.94 26.52 -16.11
C LEU A 243 26.46 26.93 -16.22
N PRO A 244 26.13 27.94 -17.05
CA PRO A 244 24.74 28.39 -17.18
C PRO A 244 23.85 27.29 -17.75
N ARG A 245 22.83 26.87 -16.98
CA ARG A 245 21.94 25.73 -17.29
C ARG A 245 22.68 24.40 -17.44
N GLY A 246 23.80 24.21 -16.76
CA GLY A 246 24.59 22.99 -16.85
C GLY A 246 23.82 21.74 -16.44
N PHE A 247 23.04 21.80 -15.37
CA PHE A 247 22.26 20.65 -14.90
C PHE A 247 21.14 20.23 -15.87
N ASP A 248 20.43 21.19 -16.47
CA ASP A 248 19.39 20.90 -17.46
C ASP A 248 19.99 20.24 -18.71
N ILE A 249 21.15 20.71 -19.16
CA ILE A 249 21.87 20.11 -20.29
C ILE A 249 22.32 18.69 -19.91
N HIS A 250 22.89 18.51 -18.72
CA HIS A 250 23.34 17.21 -18.24
C HIS A 250 22.19 16.18 -18.22
N THR A 251 21.03 16.53 -17.65
CA THR A 251 19.88 15.62 -17.55
C THR A 251 19.17 15.37 -18.88
N THR A 252 19.17 16.33 -19.81
CA THR A 252 18.44 16.19 -21.10
C THR A 252 19.28 15.66 -22.25
N LYS A 253 20.60 15.92 -22.26
CA LYS A 253 21.51 15.56 -23.35
C LYS A 253 22.46 14.44 -22.99
N GLU A 254 23.04 14.45 -21.80
CA GLU A 254 24.05 13.47 -21.38
C GLU A 254 23.38 12.26 -20.72
N HIS A 255 22.75 12.48 -19.55
CA HIS A 255 22.10 11.45 -18.74
C HIS A 255 20.59 11.46 -18.88
N ASN A 256 20.11 11.46 -20.13
CA ASN A 256 18.70 11.32 -20.41
C ASN A 256 18.24 9.88 -20.18
N PHE A 257 17.35 9.66 -19.21
CA PHE A 257 16.85 8.33 -18.85
C PHE A 257 16.22 7.57 -20.04
N ALA A 258 15.59 8.27 -20.99
CA ALA A 258 14.96 7.66 -22.15
C ALA A 258 16.00 7.10 -23.14
N ASN A 259 17.16 7.76 -23.27
CA ASN A 259 18.22 7.30 -24.16
C ASN A 259 18.80 5.96 -23.71
N TYR A 260 18.87 5.69 -22.40
CA TYR A 260 19.27 4.37 -21.88
C TYR A 260 18.31 3.26 -22.33
N LEU A 261 17.00 3.53 -22.30
CA LEU A 261 15.99 2.58 -22.78
C LEU A 261 16.11 2.35 -24.30
N PHE A 262 16.27 3.43 -25.08
CA PHE A 262 16.43 3.32 -26.53
C PHE A 262 17.73 2.60 -26.92
N PHE A 263 18.80 2.82 -26.16
CA PHE A 263 20.07 2.13 -26.38
C PHE A 263 19.95 0.63 -26.11
N LEU A 264 19.27 0.23 -25.02
CA LEU A 264 18.96 -1.18 -24.77
C LEU A 264 18.12 -1.78 -25.91
N GLN A 265 17.07 -1.08 -26.36
CA GLN A 265 16.27 -1.54 -27.49
C GLN A 265 17.09 -1.66 -28.79
N HIS A 266 18.04 -0.76 -29.02
CA HIS A 266 18.95 -0.81 -30.16
C HIS A 266 19.84 -2.07 -30.11
N LEU A 267 20.46 -2.36 -28.96
CA LEU A 267 21.27 -3.57 -28.78
C LEU A 267 20.45 -4.85 -29.00
N VAL A 268 19.20 -4.87 -28.55
CA VAL A 268 18.32 -6.03 -28.71
C VAL A 268 17.97 -6.32 -30.17
N ASN A 269 17.77 -5.28 -30.98
CA ASN A 269 17.31 -5.42 -32.37
C ASN A 269 18.45 -5.51 -33.40
N LYS A 270 19.68 -5.20 -32.99
CA LYS A 270 20.86 -5.23 -33.86
C LYS A 270 21.54 -6.60 -33.80
N ASP A 271 21.99 -7.06 -34.95
CA ASP A 271 22.66 -8.37 -35.10
C ASP A 271 23.99 -8.42 -34.34
N ASP A 272 24.24 -9.55 -33.67
CA ASP A 272 25.39 -9.73 -32.77
C ASP A 272 26.75 -9.54 -33.49
N THR A 273 26.80 -9.75 -34.82
CA THR A 273 28.01 -9.58 -35.63
C THR A 273 28.32 -8.13 -36.00
N GLU A 274 27.36 -7.23 -35.83
CA GLU A 274 27.49 -5.81 -36.21
C GLU A 274 27.80 -4.90 -35.01
N TYR A 275 27.95 -5.48 -33.82
CA TYR A 275 28.28 -4.71 -32.64
C TYR A 275 29.66 -4.04 -32.77
N THR A 276 29.71 -2.76 -32.40
CA THR A 276 30.97 -2.05 -32.17
C THR A 276 31.63 -2.57 -30.88
N GLY A 277 32.92 -2.29 -30.69
CA GLY A 277 33.63 -2.77 -29.49
C GLY A 277 32.98 -2.35 -28.16
N GLN A 278 32.43 -1.12 -28.10
CA GLN A 278 31.73 -0.62 -26.91
C GLN A 278 30.36 -1.29 -26.73
N GLU A 279 29.62 -1.51 -27.82
CA GLU A 279 28.33 -2.21 -27.79
C GLU A 279 28.49 -3.66 -27.33
N SER A 280 29.51 -4.37 -27.83
CA SER A 280 29.83 -5.74 -27.41
C SER A 280 30.15 -5.81 -25.92
N TYR A 281 30.92 -4.85 -25.40
CA TYR A 281 31.23 -4.76 -23.97
C TYR A 281 29.97 -4.59 -23.11
N ILE A 282 29.07 -3.67 -23.48
CA ILE A 282 27.84 -3.44 -22.73
C ILE A 282 26.89 -4.64 -22.85
N ARG A 283 26.82 -5.27 -24.03
CA ARG A 283 26.00 -6.47 -24.24
C ARG A 283 26.47 -7.64 -23.37
N GLU A 284 27.78 -7.86 -23.28
CA GLU A 284 28.35 -8.87 -22.39
C GLU A 284 28.00 -8.61 -20.91
N LYS A 285 28.16 -7.36 -20.44
CA LYS A 285 27.77 -6.98 -19.08
C LYS A 285 26.28 -7.18 -18.82
N TYR A 286 25.43 -6.80 -19.77
CA TYR A 286 23.98 -6.99 -19.67
C TYR A 286 23.59 -8.48 -19.55
N ASP A 287 24.19 -9.34 -20.37
CA ASP A 287 23.93 -10.79 -20.36
C ASP A 287 24.43 -11.44 -19.05
N ASN A 288 25.52 -10.93 -18.50
CA ASN A 288 26.07 -11.34 -17.20
C ASN A 288 25.35 -10.72 -15.99
N ARG A 289 24.37 -9.84 -16.19
CA ARG A 289 23.68 -9.06 -15.13
C ARG A 289 24.64 -8.21 -14.29
N ASP A 290 25.71 -7.73 -14.91
CA ASP A 290 26.65 -6.76 -14.35
C ASP A 290 26.23 -5.33 -14.76
N TRP A 291 26.10 -4.46 -13.77
CA TRP A 291 25.60 -3.08 -13.91
C TRP A 291 26.67 -2.01 -13.69
N GLU A 292 27.94 -2.40 -13.56
CA GLU A 292 29.07 -1.48 -13.35
C GLU A 292 29.31 -0.49 -14.49
N PHE A 293 28.71 -0.69 -15.67
CA PHE A 293 28.85 0.25 -16.78
C PHE A 293 28.07 1.56 -16.57
N PHE A 294 27.16 1.62 -15.59
CA PHE A 294 26.49 2.88 -15.25
C PHE A 294 27.47 3.84 -14.56
N PRO A 295 27.46 5.14 -14.93
CA PRO A 295 28.42 6.12 -14.39
C PRO A 295 27.97 6.63 -13.02
N VAL A 296 27.93 5.76 -12.00
CA VAL A 296 27.52 6.14 -10.64
C VAL A 296 28.67 6.89 -9.95
N GLY A 297 28.39 8.10 -9.48
CA GLY A 297 29.36 8.98 -8.80
C GLY A 297 30.33 9.71 -9.73
N GLU A 298 30.30 9.44 -11.03
CA GLU A 298 31.18 10.03 -12.04
C GLU A 298 30.39 10.51 -13.26
N CYS A 299 30.95 11.46 -14.00
CA CYS A 299 30.41 11.88 -15.29
C CYS A 299 31.52 12.45 -16.17
N PHE A 300 31.25 12.55 -17.47
CA PHE A 300 32.25 13.00 -18.45
C PHE A 300 32.88 14.34 -18.05
N VAL A 301 32.06 15.35 -17.71
CA VAL A 301 32.56 16.67 -17.33
C VAL A 301 33.45 16.62 -16.10
N LYS A 302 33.08 15.85 -15.07
CA LYS A 302 33.86 15.71 -13.82
C LYS A 302 35.20 15.01 -14.06
N GLN A 303 35.23 13.99 -14.91
CA GLN A 303 36.45 13.25 -15.23
C GLN A 303 37.47 14.09 -16.02
N TYR A 304 36.97 14.98 -16.90
CA TYR A 304 37.80 15.78 -17.80
C TYR A 304 37.90 17.26 -17.41
N GLU A 305 37.45 17.63 -16.21
CA GLU A 305 37.37 19.01 -15.74
C GLU A 305 38.70 19.76 -15.88
N ASP A 306 39.80 19.18 -15.39
CA ASP A 306 41.14 19.78 -15.47
C ASP A 306 41.64 19.97 -16.90
N GLN A 307 41.23 19.11 -17.84
CA GLN A 307 41.66 19.16 -19.23
C GLN A 307 40.83 20.17 -20.05
N LEU A 308 39.53 20.27 -19.74
CA LEU A 308 38.59 21.17 -20.42
C LEU A 308 38.73 22.62 -19.94
N LEU A 309 39.12 22.84 -18.68
CA LEU A 309 39.33 24.18 -18.13
C LEU A 309 40.71 24.77 -18.48
N GLN A 310 41.65 23.95 -18.98
CA GLN A 310 42.97 24.40 -19.43
C GLN A 310 43.03 24.77 -20.92
N SER A 311 41.98 24.46 -21.70
CA SER A 311 41.84 24.79 -23.12
C SER A 311 40.96 26.01 -23.36
#